data_AF-A0A950KVX4-F1
#
_entry.id   AF-A0A950KVX4-F1
#
_cell.length_a   1.000
_cell.length_b   1.000
_cell.length_c   1.000
_cell.angle_alpha   90.00
_cell.angle_beta   90.00
_cell.angle_gamma   90.00
#
_symmetry.space_group_name_H-M   'P 1'
#
loop_
_entity.id
_entity.type
_entity.pdbx_description
1 polymer ?
#
loop_
_entity_poly.entity_id
_entity_poly.type
_entity_poly.pdbx_seq_one_letter_code
_entity_poly.pdbx_strand_id
1 'polypeptide(L)'
;KGKRFALGSRDSSHAAILPVHFLREAGLDPEKDLNLVRFDIDIGKHGDTGTSEQDVVRAVTEGSADAGAIGKATWDAFVAAGSIDSRALGIFWTSPGYSHCNFTARAELPASLAERFTKAIQAMDYSDPKWKRIMNLEGLTRWMPGSTAGYDELEREARQLNMLIDRP
;
A
#
# COMPACT_ATOMS: atom_id res chain seq x y z
N LYS A 1 13.94 7.70 -17.00
CA LYS A 1 15.20 8.29 -16.48
C LYS A 1 15.15 9.81 -16.55
N GLY A 2 15.70 10.53 -15.58
CA GLY A 2 15.72 12.00 -15.47
C GLY A 2 14.37 12.65 -15.17
N LYS A 3 13.32 11.86 -14.93
CA LYS A 3 11.95 12.33 -14.68
C LYS A 3 11.69 12.48 -13.18
N ARG A 4 10.81 13.39 -12.82
CA ARG A 4 10.32 13.59 -11.46
C ARG A 4 9.30 12.51 -11.14
N PHE A 5 9.56 11.70 -10.12
CA PHE A 5 8.69 10.59 -9.74
C PHE A 5 8.20 10.78 -8.31
N ALA A 6 6.88 10.90 -8.15
CA ALA A 6 6.24 11.12 -6.86
C ALA A 6 5.95 9.80 -6.15
N LEU A 7 6.32 9.73 -4.88
CA LEU A 7 6.05 8.62 -3.96
C LEU A 7 5.30 9.15 -2.74
N GLY A 8 4.46 8.29 -2.16
CA GLY A 8 3.82 8.57 -0.88
C GLY A 8 4.80 8.53 0.30
N SER A 9 4.24 8.42 1.51
CA SER A 9 5.04 8.33 2.74
C SER A 9 6.03 7.19 2.66
N ARG A 10 7.27 7.41 3.13
CA ARG A 10 8.39 6.46 3.02
C ARG A 10 8.10 5.06 3.58
N ASP A 11 7.21 4.95 4.56
CA ASP A 11 6.76 3.70 5.18
C ASP A 11 5.51 3.08 4.54
N SER A 12 4.96 3.69 3.49
CA SER A 12 3.88 3.09 2.70
C SER A 12 4.40 1.93 1.85
N SER A 13 3.83 0.75 2.06
CA SER A 13 4.12 -0.44 1.27
C SER A 13 3.85 -0.22 -0.22
N HIS A 14 2.68 0.32 -0.55
CA HIS A 14 2.16 0.40 -1.92
C HIS A 14 2.49 1.71 -2.64
N ALA A 15 2.69 2.81 -1.91
CA ALA A 15 2.98 4.12 -2.49
C ALA A 15 4.46 4.53 -2.42
N ALA A 16 5.30 3.76 -1.71
CA ALA A 16 6.73 4.05 -1.60
C ALA A 16 7.63 2.82 -1.75
N ILE A 17 7.49 1.80 -0.88
CA ILE A 17 8.44 0.68 -0.82
C ILE A 17 8.37 -0.19 -2.07
N LEU A 18 7.20 -0.77 -2.38
CA LEU A 18 7.02 -1.62 -3.56
C LEU A 18 7.24 -0.88 -4.89
N PRO A 19 6.80 0.39 -5.07
CA PRO A 19 7.17 1.14 -6.27
C PRO A 19 8.68 1.24 -6.50
N VAL A 20 9.46 1.48 -5.44
CA VAL A 20 10.94 1.50 -5.52
C VAL A 20 11.46 0.12 -5.93
N HIS A 21 10.92 -0.95 -5.34
CA HIS A 21 11.27 -2.32 -5.69
C HIS A 21 11.10 -2.60 -7.19
N PHE A 22 9.92 -2.30 -7.74
CA PHE A 22 9.62 -2.60 -9.13
C PHE A 22 10.37 -1.70 -10.12
N LEU A 23 10.71 -0.47 -9.74
CA LEU A 23 11.63 0.36 -10.52
C LEU A 23 13.03 -0.29 -10.60
N ARG A 24 13.52 -0.86 -9.49
CA ARG A 24 14.79 -1.61 -9.47
C ARG A 24 14.75 -2.87 -10.32
N GLU A 25 13.65 -3.62 -10.24
CA GLU A 25 13.44 -4.82 -11.07
C GLU A 25 13.44 -4.47 -12.56
N ALA A 26 12.89 -3.31 -12.93
CA ALA A 26 12.93 -2.77 -14.29
C ALA A 26 14.31 -2.23 -14.72
N GLY A 27 15.35 -2.37 -13.90
CA GLY A 27 16.72 -1.94 -14.20
C GLY A 27 16.97 -0.44 -14.03
N LEU A 28 16.10 0.27 -13.31
CA LEU A 28 16.33 1.66 -12.89
C LEU A 28 16.93 1.69 -11.49
N ASP A 29 17.88 2.58 -11.26
CA ASP A 29 18.28 2.93 -9.89
C ASP A 29 17.50 4.19 -9.48
N PRO A 30 16.42 4.10 -8.66
CA PRO A 30 15.52 5.23 -8.45
C PRO A 30 16.21 6.49 -7.91
N GLU A 31 17.27 6.33 -7.12
CA GLU A 31 18.03 7.43 -6.53
C GLU A 31 18.97 8.14 -7.53
N LYS A 32 19.34 7.47 -8.63
CA LYS A 32 20.26 8.02 -9.64
C LYS A 32 19.57 8.35 -10.96
N ASP A 33 18.61 7.52 -11.34
CA ASP A 33 17.92 7.58 -12.60
C ASP A 33 16.66 8.44 -12.55
N LEU A 34 16.17 8.83 -11.37
CA LEU A 34 14.96 9.66 -11.19
C LEU A 34 15.19 10.79 -10.20
N ASN A 35 14.34 11.82 -10.30
CA ASN A 35 14.24 12.88 -9.31
C ASN A 35 13.06 12.55 -8.39
N LEU A 36 13.31 11.86 -7.27
CA LEU A 36 12.24 11.42 -6.37
C LEU A 36 11.64 12.61 -5.62
N VAL A 37 10.30 12.69 -5.60
CA VAL A 37 9.53 13.61 -4.75
C VAL A 37 8.77 12.74 -3.74
N ARG A 38 8.99 12.97 -2.45
CA ARG A 38 8.36 12.17 -1.39
C ARG A 38 7.40 13.02 -0.57
N PHE A 39 6.21 12.48 -0.34
CA PHE A 39 5.19 13.10 0.52
C PHE A 39 5.14 12.36 1.85
N ASP A 40 6.11 12.66 2.70
CA ASP A 40 6.29 12.04 4.00
C ASP A 40 5.32 12.63 5.04
N ILE A 41 4.15 12.00 5.19
CA ILE A 41 3.10 12.39 6.13
C ILE A 41 2.88 11.25 7.12
N ASP A 42 2.87 11.59 8.42
CA ASP A 42 2.54 10.66 9.50
C ASP A 42 3.45 9.41 9.57
N ILE A 43 4.72 9.53 9.17
CA ILE A 43 5.70 8.42 9.22
C ILE A 43 5.70 7.76 10.60
N GLY A 44 5.63 6.43 10.62
CA GLY A 44 5.64 5.62 11.83
C GLY A 44 4.24 5.41 12.43
N LYS A 45 3.21 6.10 11.94
CA LYS A 45 1.84 5.63 12.10
C LYS A 45 1.65 4.51 11.08
N HIS A 46 1.87 3.27 11.53
CA HIS A 46 1.70 2.07 10.72
C HIS A 46 0.22 1.91 10.33
N GLY A 47 -0.20 2.63 9.30
CA GLY A 47 -1.56 2.72 8.81
C GLY A 47 -1.63 3.67 7.63
N ASP A 48 -2.57 3.40 6.72
CA ASP A 48 -2.86 4.21 5.53
C ASP A 48 -3.57 5.53 5.90
N THR A 49 -3.05 6.22 6.94
CA THR A 49 -3.69 7.37 7.58
C THR A 49 -3.21 8.70 7.04
N GLY A 50 -2.29 8.70 6.08
CA GLY A 50 -1.74 9.89 5.46
C GLY A 50 -2.49 10.33 4.21
N THR A 51 -2.43 11.61 3.87
CA THR A 51 -2.90 12.15 2.58
C THR A 51 -1.86 11.99 1.47
N SER A 52 -0.78 11.25 1.71
CA SER A 52 0.39 11.24 0.83
C SER A 52 0.07 10.81 -0.60
N GLU A 53 -0.86 9.88 -0.80
CA GLU A 53 -1.32 9.49 -2.13
C GLU A 53 -2.15 10.59 -2.82
N GLN A 54 -2.91 11.39 -2.08
CA GLN A 54 -3.57 12.58 -2.61
C GLN A 54 -2.54 13.60 -3.09
N ASP A 55 -1.44 13.75 -2.34
CA ASP A 55 -0.35 14.64 -2.69
C ASP A 55 0.42 14.15 -3.92
N VAL A 56 0.61 12.83 -4.07
CA VAL A 56 1.14 12.21 -5.31
C VAL A 56 0.25 12.56 -6.51
N VAL A 57 -1.05 12.33 -6.41
CA VAL A 57 -2.01 12.61 -7.49
C VAL A 57 -2.01 14.09 -7.84
N ARG A 58 -2.04 14.96 -6.83
CA ARG A 58 -1.97 16.41 -7.03
C ARG A 58 -0.67 16.82 -7.74
N ALA A 59 0.46 16.26 -7.33
CA ALA A 59 1.75 16.59 -7.93
C ALA A 59 1.84 16.25 -9.42
N VAL A 60 1.30 15.09 -9.82
CA VAL A 60 1.24 14.71 -11.23
C VAL A 60 0.22 15.58 -11.99
N THR A 61 -0.93 15.86 -11.38
CA THR A 61 -1.99 16.70 -11.99
C THR A 61 -1.51 18.13 -12.26
N GLU A 62 -0.78 18.71 -11.32
CA GLU A 62 -0.24 20.08 -11.41
C GLU A 62 1.06 20.17 -12.21
N GLY A 63 1.60 19.04 -12.67
CA GLY A 63 2.85 18.98 -13.41
C GLY A 63 4.09 19.26 -12.57
N SER A 64 4.01 19.18 -11.24
CA SER A 64 5.17 19.23 -10.34
C SER A 64 5.90 17.89 -10.23
N ALA A 65 5.25 16.79 -10.61
CA ALA A 65 5.84 15.48 -10.91
C ALA A 65 5.44 14.99 -12.31
N ASP A 66 6.26 14.15 -12.94
CA ASP A 66 5.98 13.60 -14.27
C ASP A 66 5.20 12.27 -14.20
N ALA A 67 5.35 11.54 -13.10
CA ALA A 67 4.64 10.31 -12.78
C ALA A 67 4.66 10.10 -11.26
N GLY A 68 3.84 9.18 -10.74
CA GLY A 68 3.89 8.77 -9.35
C GLY A 68 3.22 7.44 -9.09
N ALA A 69 3.36 6.94 -7.86
CA ALA A 69 2.79 5.66 -7.44
C ALA A 69 1.75 5.84 -6.34
N ILE A 70 0.59 5.21 -6.53
CA ILE A 70 -0.50 5.08 -5.55
C ILE A 70 -1.08 3.67 -5.63
N GLY A 71 -1.79 3.26 -4.58
CA GLY A 71 -2.54 2.03 -4.49
C GLY A 71 -3.76 2.04 -5.40
N LYS A 72 -4.12 0.84 -5.89
CA LYS A 72 -5.26 0.67 -6.78
C LYS A 72 -6.60 1.10 -6.15
N ALA A 73 -6.79 0.80 -4.87
CA ALA A 73 -8.01 1.20 -4.16
C ALA A 73 -8.16 2.73 -4.12
N THR A 74 -7.06 3.45 -3.87
CA THR A 74 -7.02 4.92 -3.86
C THR A 74 -7.27 5.49 -5.25
N TRP A 75 -6.64 4.92 -6.30
CA TRP A 75 -6.93 5.30 -7.68
C TRP A 75 -8.43 5.16 -8.01
N ASP A 76 -9.00 3.97 -7.75
CA ASP A 76 -10.39 3.66 -8.06
C ASP A 76 -11.35 4.60 -7.29
N ALA A 77 -11.05 4.89 -6.02
CA ALA A 77 -11.82 5.82 -5.19
C ALA A 77 -11.76 7.26 -5.72
N PHE A 78 -10.60 7.76 -6.13
CA PHE A 78 -10.46 9.13 -6.65
C PHE A 78 -11.08 9.31 -8.03
N VAL A 79 -11.01 8.30 -8.89
CA VAL A 79 -11.74 8.32 -10.17
C VAL A 79 -13.24 8.34 -9.92
N ALA A 80 -13.75 7.49 -9.01
CA ALA A 80 -15.17 7.46 -8.67
C ALA A 80 -15.66 8.78 -8.03
N ALA A 81 -14.80 9.45 -7.25
CA ALA A 81 -15.08 10.74 -6.65
C ALA A 81 -14.88 11.94 -7.61
N GLY A 82 -14.37 11.71 -8.83
CA GLY A 82 -14.06 12.77 -9.79
C GLY A 82 -12.82 13.60 -9.46
N SER A 83 -12.03 13.18 -8.46
CA SER A 83 -10.75 13.83 -8.10
C SER A 83 -9.63 13.52 -9.12
N ILE A 84 -9.78 12.45 -9.91
CA ILE A 84 -8.93 12.13 -11.05
C ILE A 84 -9.77 12.16 -12.32
N ASP A 85 -9.40 13.01 -13.28
CA ASP A 85 -9.89 12.91 -14.67
C ASP A 85 -9.05 11.89 -15.42
N SER A 86 -9.63 10.72 -15.71
CA SER A 86 -8.98 9.62 -16.42
C SER A 86 -8.61 9.93 -17.88
N ARG A 87 -9.02 11.08 -18.41
CA ARG A 87 -8.55 11.59 -19.71
C ARG A 87 -7.26 12.39 -19.59
N ALA A 88 -6.98 12.93 -18.41
CA ALA A 88 -5.79 13.74 -18.13
C ALA A 88 -4.68 12.92 -17.46
N LEU A 89 -5.05 12.00 -16.57
CA LEU A 89 -4.13 11.05 -15.93
C LEU A 89 -4.43 9.63 -16.39
N GLY A 90 -3.38 8.88 -16.69
CA GLY A 90 -3.48 7.48 -17.10
C GLY A 90 -2.58 6.58 -16.28
N ILE A 91 -3.01 5.32 -16.10
CA ILE A 91 -2.18 4.25 -15.57
C ILE A 91 -1.28 3.77 -16.71
N PHE A 92 0.04 3.90 -16.55
CA PHE A 92 1.01 3.37 -17.52
C PHE A 92 1.63 2.03 -17.08
N TRP A 93 1.46 1.64 -15.82
CA TRP A 93 1.96 0.38 -15.27
C TRP A 93 1.17 -0.04 -14.02
N THR A 94 1.09 -1.34 -13.75
CA THR A 94 0.45 -1.91 -12.57
C THR A 94 1.30 -3.06 -12.06
N SER A 95 1.51 -3.11 -10.74
CA SER A 95 2.29 -4.18 -10.11
C SER A 95 1.59 -5.54 -10.21
N PRO A 96 2.35 -6.64 -10.09
CA PRO A 96 1.79 -7.92 -9.67
C PRO A 96 0.99 -7.78 -8.37
N GLY A 97 0.17 -8.80 -8.07
CA GLY A 97 -0.56 -8.87 -6.82
C GLY A 97 0.38 -9.19 -5.65
N TYR A 98 0.19 -8.51 -4.53
CA TYR A 98 0.92 -8.69 -3.28
C TYR A 98 -0.06 -8.73 -2.09
N SER A 99 0.41 -9.24 -0.96
CA SER A 99 -0.33 -9.19 0.30
C SER A 99 -0.14 -7.82 0.96
N HIS A 100 -1.23 -7.21 1.42
CA HIS A 100 -1.21 -5.84 1.97
C HIS A 100 -1.40 -5.84 3.49
N CYS A 101 -2.62 -6.06 3.98
CA CYS A 101 -2.93 -6.10 5.42
C CYS A 101 -3.06 -7.53 5.96
N ASN A 102 -2.52 -7.76 7.16
CA ASN A 102 -2.75 -8.98 7.93
C ASN A 102 -2.89 -8.66 9.42
N PHE A 103 -3.85 -9.29 10.09
CA PHE A 103 -3.92 -9.23 11.55
C PHE A 103 -2.72 -9.96 12.14
N THR A 104 -1.91 -9.23 12.91
CA THR A 104 -0.71 -9.75 13.54
C THR A 104 -0.84 -9.65 15.05
N ALA A 105 -0.42 -10.69 15.76
CA ALA A 105 -0.44 -10.75 17.21
C ALA A 105 0.97 -10.96 17.76
N ARG A 106 1.15 -10.62 19.04
CA ARG A 106 2.36 -10.96 19.79
C ARG A 106 2.50 -12.46 19.96
N ALA A 107 3.73 -12.95 20.03
CA ALA A 107 4.03 -14.39 20.12
C ALA A 107 3.46 -15.04 21.39
N GLU A 108 3.28 -14.26 22.46
CA GLU A 108 2.78 -14.72 23.76
C GLU A 108 1.24 -14.83 23.80
N LEU A 109 0.53 -14.44 22.73
CA LEU A 109 -0.93 -14.55 22.69
C LEU A 109 -1.35 -16.03 22.82
N PRO A 110 -2.24 -16.40 23.76
CA PRO A 110 -2.69 -17.78 23.89
C PRO A 110 -3.30 -18.29 22.58
N ALA A 111 -2.85 -19.47 22.12
CA ALA A 111 -3.30 -20.06 20.86
C ALA A 111 -4.84 -20.20 20.77
N SER A 112 -5.48 -20.59 21.87
CA SER A 112 -6.94 -20.70 21.95
C SER A 112 -7.66 -19.36 21.77
N LEU A 113 -7.06 -18.25 22.19
CA LEU A 113 -7.61 -16.91 21.97
C LEU A 113 -7.40 -16.46 20.52
N ALA A 114 -6.21 -16.71 19.96
CA ALA A 114 -5.92 -16.44 18.56
C ALA A 114 -6.91 -17.17 17.63
N GLU A 115 -7.11 -18.48 17.84
CA GLU A 115 -8.07 -19.27 17.07
C GLU A 115 -9.50 -18.76 17.18
N ARG A 116 -9.95 -18.39 18.38
CA ARG A 116 -11.29 -17.83 18.60
C ARG A 116 -11.47 -16.51 17.86
N PHE A 117 -10.47 -15.63 17.89
CA PHE A 117 -10.49 -14.36 17.17
C PHE A 117 -10.53 -14.57 15.66
N THR A 118 -9.65 -15.43 15.12
CA THR A 118 -9.63 -15.78 13.69
C THR A 118 -10.98 -16.34 13.24
N LYS A 119 -11.56 -17.29 13.98
CA LYS A 119 -12.89 -17.85 13.68
C LYS A 119 -13.99 -16.78 13.70
N ALA A 120 -13.95 -15.86 14.66
CA ALA A 120 -14.95 -14.80 14.77
C ALA A 120 -14.90 -13.83 13.57
N ILE A 121 -13.70 -13.42 13.15
CA ILE A 121 -13.54 -12.54 11.98
C ILE A 121 -13.91 -13.27 10.68
N GLN A 122 -13.50 -14.53 10.51
CA GLN A 122 -13.83 -15.32 9.33
C GLN A 122 -15.31 -15.70 9.20
N ALA A 123 -16.06 -15.64 10.30
CA ALA A 123 -17.51 -15.87 10.30
C ALA A 123 -18.32 -14.64 9.87
N MET A 124 -17.70 -13.49 9.62
CA MET A 124 -18.40 -12.31 9.10
C MET A 124 -18.94 -12.57 7.69
N ASP A 125 -20.24 -12.39 7.52
CA ASP A 125 -20.93 -12.56 6.25
C ASP A 125 -21.16 -11.20 5.57
N TYR A 126 -20.58 -11.01 4.39
CA TYR A 126 -20.73 -9.80 3.59
C TYR A 126 -22.18 -9.53 3.14
N SER A 127 -23.04 -10.55 3.16
CA SER A 127 -24.46 -10.39 2.85
C SER A 127 -25.26 -9.71 3.97
N ASP A 128 -24.77 -9.78 5.22
CA ASP A 128 -25.39 -9.12 6.38
C ASP A 128 -25.01 -7.62 6.40
N PRO A 129 -25.99 -6.70 6.38
CA PRO A 129 -25.73 -5.25 6.44
C PRO A 129 -24.83 -4.80 7.59
N LYS A 130 -24.88 -5.49 8.74
CA LYS A 130 -24.04 -5.20 9.91
C LYS A 130 -22.57 -5.41 9.59
N TRP A 131 -22.22 -6.55 9.00
CA TRP A 131 -20.84 -6.89 8.67
C TRP A 131 -20.38 -6.18 7.40
N LYS A 132 -21.26 -6.08 6.40
CA LYS A 132 -20.99 -5.38 5.14
C LYS A 132 -20.43 -3.98 5.35
N ARG A 133 -20.98 -3.22 6.30
CA ARG A 133 -20.46 -1.89 6.64
C ARG A 133 -19.00 -1.93 7.09
N ILE A 134 -18.65 -2.83 8.00
CA ILE A 134 -17.28 -2.96 8.53
C ILE A 134 -16.33 -3.47 7.44
N MET A 135 -16.74 -4.49 6.71
CA MET A 135 -15.94 -5.10 5.63
C MET A 135 -15.69 -4.13 4.48
N ASN A 136 -16.66 -3.25 4.16
CA ASN A 136 -16.45 -2.17 3.20
C ASN A 136 -15.41 -1.15 3.66
N LEU A 137 -15.35 -0.83 4.96
CA LEU A 137 -14.33 0.08 5.50
C LEU A 137 -12.93 -0.54 5.41
N GLU A 138 -12.84 -1.86 5.58
CA GLU A 138 -11.61 -2.64 5.39
C GLU A 138 -11.31 -2.93 3.89
N GLY A 139 -12.19 -2.51 2.97
CA GLY A 139 -12.00 -2.72 1.53
C GLY A 139 -12.10 -4.18 1.06
N LEU A 140 -12.81 -5.04 1.79
CA LEU A 140 -12.88 -6.48 1.50
C LEU A 140 -14.32 -7.03 1.49
N THR A 141 -14.49 -8.19 0.86
CA THR A 141 -15.77 -8.94 0.83
C THR A 141 -15.67 -10.29 1.53
N ARG A 142 -14.47 -10.70 1.95
CA ARG A 142 -14.22 -11.94 2.68
C ARG A 142 -12.91 -11.86 3.44
N TRP A 143 -12.90 -12.37 4.67
CA TRP A 143 -11.69 -12.61 5.42
C TRP A 143 -11.05 -13.95 5.07
N MET A 144 -9.73 -13.96 4.90
CA MET A 144 -8.95 -15.15 4.55
C MET A 144 -8.13 -15.66 5.74
N PRO A 145 -7.68 -16.92 5.74
CA PRO A 145 -6.67 -17.38 6.70
C PRO A 145 -5.43 -16.50 6.64
N GLY A 146 -4.86 -16.20 7.80
CA GLY A 146 -3.61 -15.45 7.88
C GLY A 146 -2.48 -16.19 7.15
N SER A 147 -1.67 -15.45 6.41
CA SER A 147 -0.56 -15.99 5.61
C SER A 147 0.57 -14.97 5.56
N THR A 148 1.80 -15.46 5.48
CA THR A 148 2.99 -14.63 5.19
C THR A 148 3.36 -14.65 3.71
N ALA A 149 2.64 -15.41 2.87
CA ALA A 149 2.88 -15.43 1.42
C ALA A 149 2.49 -14.09 0.78
N GLY A 150 3.23 -13.69 -0.26
CA GLY A 150 2.96 -12.44 -0.99
C GLY A 150 3.52 -11.18 -0.33
N TYR A 151 4.38 -11.34 0.68
CA TYR A 151 5.12 -10.25 1.32
C TYR A 151 6.62 -10.24 0.92
N ASP A 152 7.05 -11.19 0.08
CA ASP A 152 8.47 -11.44 -0.21
C ASP A 152 9.17 -10.22 -0.84
N GLU A 153 8.50 -9.56 -1.78
CA GLU A 153 9.00 -8.35 -2.46
C GLU A 153 9.08 -7.17 -1.49
N LEU A 154 8.05 -7.00 -0.65
CA LEU A 154 8.00 -5.95 0.37
C LEU A 154 9.12 -6.15 1.39
N GLU A 155 9.30 -7.37 1.91
CA GLU A 155 10.35 -7.68 2.87
C GLU A 155 11.74 -7.44 2.26
N ARG A 156 11.96 -7.90 1.02
CA ARG A 156 13.24 -7.72 0.32
C ARG A 156 13.60 -6.25 0.19
N GLU A 157 12.67 -5.41 -0.26
CA GLU A 157 12.94 -3.98 -0.42
C GLU A 157 13.06 -3.27 0.93
N ALA A 158 12.23 -3.61 1.91
CA ALA A 158 12.35 -3.06 3.26
C ALA A 158 13.73 -3.37 3.89
N ARG A 159 14.32 -4.55 3.61
CA ARG A 159 15.71 -4.86 4.00
C ARG A 159 16.72 -3.99 3.27
N GLN A 160 16.60 -3.81 1.96
CA GLN A 160 17.49 -2.94 1.19
C GLN A 160 17.45 -1.48 1.66
N LEU A 161 16.27 -1.03 2.09
CA LEU A 161 16.06 0.31 2.63
C LEU A 161 16.43 0.45 4.11
N ASN A 162 17.00 -0.59 4.74
CA ASN A 162 17.34 -0.64 6.17
C ASN A 162 16.16 -0.32 7.10
N MET A 163 14.95 -0.75 6.73
CA MET A 163 13.72 -0.51 7.48
C MET A 163 13.39 -1.64 8.45
N LEU A 164 14.05 -2.78 8.31
CA LEU A 164 13.92 -3.91 9.21
C LEU A 164 15.16 -3.99 10.10
N ILE A 165 14.94 -4.12 11.40
CA ILE A 165 15.97 -4.54 12.34
C ILE A 165 16.14 -6.06 12.23
N ASP A 166 17.37 -6.54 12.30
CA ASP A 166 17.60 -7.97 12.50
C ASP A 166 16.94 -8.38 13.82
N ARG A 167 16.13 -9.44 13.78
CA ARG A 167 15.51 -9.96 14.99
C ARG A 167 16.64 -10.50 15.89
N PRO A 168 16.72 -10.09 17.17
CA PRO A 168 17.65 -10.69 18.12
C PRO A 168 17.35 -12.18 18.32
#